data_AF-A0A357VTF1-F1
#
_entry.id   AF-A0A357VTF1-F1
#
_cell.length_a   1.000
_cell.length_b   1.000
_cell.length_c   1.000
_cell.angle_alpha   90.00
_cell.angle_beta   90.00
_cell.angle_gamma   90.00
#
_symmetry.space_group_name_H-M   'P 1'
#
loop_
_entity.id
_entity.type
_entity.pdbx_description
1 polymer ?
#
loop_
_entity_poly.entity_id
_entity_poly.type
_entity_poly.pdbx_seq_one_letter_code
_entity_poly.pdbx_strand_id
1 'polypeptide(L)'
;GKYILIIGIIAALGFSALLILIFLNPKLIYKLFNFSLKILPLKDKSKFEKRLQKLENWLVELKLSIKALWIEKAHIVAVDFILGGFTVFFHSLGLYIALTSITSGNYSILEIFILFIIMNFVIYYIPTPGSTGGVETLYGIVLASFMPGRFVSTTILLWRFATYYLQIAFEGVILFMTRTKEKGVST
;
A
#
# COMPACT_ATOMS: atom_id res chain seq x y z
N GLY A 1 -13.00 19.70 5.55
CA GLY A 1 -12.91 18.31 6.07
C GLY A 1 -13.61 17.33 5.14
N LYS A 2 -14.92 17.12 5.30
CA LYS A 2 -15.69 16.04 4.63
C LYS A 2 -15.61 16.03 3.08
N TYR A 3 -15.68 17.19 2.42
CA TYR A 3 -15.65 17.27 0.95
C TYR A 3 -14.29 16.89 0.34
N ILE A 4 -13.19 17.29 0.98
CA ILE A 4 -11.83 16.94 0.53
C ILE A 4 -11.63 15.42 0.61
N LEU A 5 -12.18 14.81 1.65
CA LEU A 5 -12.11 13.36 1.90
C LEU A 5 -12.94 12.57 0.87
N ILE A 6 -14.15 13.04 0.54
CA ILE A 6 -14.99 12.43 -0.50
C ILE A 6 -14.32 12.55 -1.87
N ILE A 7 -13.78 13.72 -2.22
CA ILE A 7 -13.07 13.93 -3.49
C ILE A 7 -11.84 13.02 -3.58
N GLY A 8 -11.07 12.89 -2.51
CA GLY A 8 -9.91 11.98 -2.45
C GLY A 8 -10.29 10.51 -2.67
N ILE A 9 -11.36 10.05 -2.03
CA ILE A 9 -11.88 8.67 -2.20
C ILE A 9 -12.34 8.45 -3.64
N ILE A 10 -13.12 9.38 -4.22
CA ILE A 10 -13.62 9.27 -5.59
C ILE A 10 -12.45 9.25 -6.59
N ALA A 11 -11.47 10.14 -6.43
CA ALA A 11 -10.31 10.18 -7.29
C ALA A 11 -9.47 8.89 -7.20
N ALA A 12 -9.25 8.37 -6.00
CA ALA A 12 -8.49 7.13 -5.78
C ALA A 12 -9.19 5.90 -6.36
N LEU A 13 -10.50 5.75 -6.13
CA LEU A 13 -11.31 4.66 -6.69
C LEU A 13 -11.37 4.75 -8.22
N GLY A 14 -11.58 5.94 -8.76
CA GLY A 14 -11.57 6.18 -10.21
C GLY A 14 -10.22 5.83 -10.84
N PHE A 15 -9.11 6.24 -10.21
CA PHE A 15 -7.77 5.92 -10.70
C PHE A 15 -7.48 4.42 -10.64
N SER A 16 -7.83 3.75 -9.54
CA SER A 16 -7.68 2.29 -9.41
C SER A 16 -8.51 1.53 -10.43
N ALA A 17 -9.77 1.93 -10.66
CA ALA A 17 -10.62 1.33 -11.68
C ALA A 17 -10.03 1.53 -13.09
N LEU A 18 -9.51 2.72 -13.39
CA LEU A 18 -8.84 3.02 -14.65
C LEU A 18 -7.61 2.13 -14.87
N LEU A 19 -6.77 1.94 -13.83
CA LEU A 19 -5.65 1.02 -13.90
C LEU A 19 -6.12 -0.40 -14.20
N ILE A 20 -7.08 -0.93 -13.44
CA ILE A 20 -7.62 -2.29 -13.66
C ILE A 20 -8.14 -2.46 -15.10
N LEU A 21 -8.87 -1.47 -15.62
CA LEU A 21 -9.37 -1.49 -17.01
C LEU A 21 -8.23 -1.53 -18.04
N ILE A 22 -7.16 -0.77 -17.82
CA ILE A 22 -5.95 -0.79 -18.65
C ILE A 22 -5.27 -2.17 -18.58
N PHE A 23 -5.15 -2.73 -17.38
CA PHE A 23 -4.53 -4.04 -17.14
C PHE A 23 -5.30 -5.21 -17.76
N LEU A 24 -6.63 -5.14 -17.79
CA LEU A 24 -7.48 -6.19 -18.35
C LEU A 24 -7.54 -6.16 -19.89
N ASN A 25 -7.15 -5.06 -20.54
CA ASN A 25 -7.28 -4.90 -21.98
C ASN A 25 -5.95 -4.47 -22.65
N PRO A 26 -5.14 -5.43 -23.13
CA PRO A 26 -3.89 -5.15 -23.84
C PRO A 26 -4.06 -4.21 -25.04
N LYS A 27 -5.23 -4.21 -25.69
CA LYS A 27 -5.53 -3.34 -26.83
C LYS A 27 -5.63 -1.86 -26.43
N LEU A 28 -6.09 -1.56 -25.22
CA LEU A 28 -6.11 -0.18 -24.71
C LEU A 28 -4.68 0.34 -24.51
N ILE A 29 -3.78 -0.51 -24.02
CA ILE A 29 -2.36 -0.17 -23.88
C ILE A 29 -1.76 0.14 -25.26
N TYR A 30 -2.01 -0.71 -26.26
CA TYR A 30 -1.59 -0.44 -27.65
C TYR A 30 -2.13 0.89 -28.19
N LYS A 31 -3.41 1.19 -27.96
CA LYS A 31 -4.05 2.43 -28.42
C LYS A 31 -3.50 3.68 -27.71
N LEU A 32 -3.31 3.64 -26.40
CA LEU A 32 -2.67 4.71 -25.63
C LEU A 32 -1.23 4.93 -26.08
N PHE A 33 -0.47 3.86 -26.30
CA PHE A 33 0.91 3.94 -26.79
C PHE A 33 0.99 4.53 -28.20
N ASN A 34 0.10 4.14 -29.12
CA ASN A 34 0.07 4.70 -30.47
C ASN A 34 -0.42 6.17 -30.49
N PHE A 35 -1.30 6.54 -29.57
CA PHE A 35 -1.69 7.93 -29.36
C PHE A 35 -0.50 8.78 -28.89
N SER A 36 0.28 8.28 -27.93
CA SER A 36 1.51 8.95 -27.47
C SER A 36 2.54 9.14 -28.59
N LEU A 37 2.63 8.22 -29.56
CA LEU A 37 3.48 8.36 -30.75
C LEU A 37 3.04 9.48 -31.71
N LYS A 38 1.74 9.82 -31.76
CA LYS A 38 1.26 10.94 -32.56
C LYS A 38 1.60 12.29 -31.94
N ILE A 39 1.73 12.34 -30.61
CA ILE A 39 1.98 13.56 -29.84
C ILE A 39 3.49 13.80 -29.67
N LEU A 40 4.28 12.74 -29.51
CA LEU A 40 5.73 12.84 -29.30
C LEU A 40 6.50 12.44 -30.56
N PRO A 41 7.29 13.34 -31.16
CA PRO A 41 8.15 13.01 -32.29
C PRO A 41 9.33 12.15 -31.81
N LEU A 42 9.11 10.84 -31.69
CA LEU A 42 10.13 9.88 -31.29
C LEU A 42 11.05 9.55 -32.47
N LYS A 43 12.35 9.82 -32.29
CA LYS A 43 13.42 9.61 -33.28
C LYS A 43 13.70 8.15 -33.64
N ASP A 44 13.30 7.20 -32.79
CA ASP A 44 13.70 5.79 -32.93
C ASP A 44 12.51 4.84 -32.70
N LYS A 45 11.76 4.59 -33.78
CA LYS A 45 10.55 3.75 -33.78
C LYS A 45 10.83 2.28 -33.45
N SER A 46 12.01 1.76 -33.84
CA SER A 46 12.37 0.35 -33.63
C SER A 46 12.54 0.00 -32.15
N LYS A 47 13.23 0.88 -31.38
CA LYS A 47 13.39 0.69 -29.92
C LYS A 47 12.04 0.74 -29.20
N PHE A 48 11.10 1.52 -29.72
CA PHE A 48 9.76 1.67 -29.17
C PHE A 48 8.89 0.43 -29.43
N GLU A 49 8.89 -0.11 -30.66
CA GLU A 49 8.19 -1.36 -30.99
C GLU A 49 8.69 -2.53 -30.13
N LYS A 50 10.01 -2.64 -29.90
CA LYS A 50 10.57 -3.66 -28.99
C LYS A 50 10.06 -3.52 -27.55
N ARG A 51 9.91 -2.29 -27.04
CA ARG A 51 9.34 -2.04 -25.70
C ARG A 51 7.87 -2.41 -25.64
N LEU A 52 7.12 -2.10 -26.70
CA LEU A 52 5.71 -2.45 -26.82
C LEU A 52 5.50 -3.97 -26.82
N GLN A 53 6.30 -4.69 -27.61
CA GLN A 53 6.27 -6.16 -27.63
C GLN A 53 6.59 -6.75 -26.25
N LYS A 54 7.58 -6.18 -25.55
CA LYS A 54 7.94 -6.62 -24.19
C LYS A 54 6.79 -6.39 -23.20
N LEU A 55 6.11 -5.24 -23.29
CA LEU A 55 4.94 -4.94 -22.47
C LEU A 55 3.77 -5.89 -22.79
N GLU A 56 3.52 -6.18 -24.06
CA GLU A 56 2.46 -7.10 -24.48
C GLU A 56 2.70 -8.51 -23.95
N ASN A 57 3.93 -9.02 -24.09
CA ASN A 57 4.30 -10.33 -23.54
C ASN A 57 4.12 -10.36 -22.02
N TRP A 58 4.54 -9.30 -21.32
CA TRP A 58 4.36 -9.18 -19.88
C TRP A 58 2.88 -9.15 -19.47
N LEU A 59 2.01 -8.49 -20.23
CA LEU A 59 0.57 -8.48 -19.96
C LEU A 59 -0.07 -9.85 -20.16
N VAL A 60 0.39 -10.60 -21.16
CA VAL A 60 -0.05 -11.99 -21.38
C VAL A 60 0.37 -12.88 -20.22
N GLU A 61 1.63 -12.78 -19.79
CA GLU A 61 2.14 -13.48 -18.60
C GLU A 61 1.34 -13.10 -17.35
N LEU A 62 1.11 -11.80 -17.12
CA LEU A 62 0.31 -11.31 -16.02
C LEU A 62 -1.11 -11.89 -16.03
N LYS A 63 -1.77 -11.94 -17.20
CA LYS A 63 -3.10 -12.54 -17.33
C LYS A 63 -3.10 -14.03 -16.96
N LEU A 64 -2.07 -14.77 -17.35
CA LEU A 64 -1.89 -16.17 -16.96
C LEU A 64 -1.67 -16.30 -15.45
N SER A 65 -0.81 -15.45 -14.87
CA SER A 65 -0.57 -15.43 -13.42
C SER A 65 -1.82 -15.07 -12.62
N ILE A 66 -2.60 -14.06 -13.06
CA ILE A 66 -3.88 -13.70 -12.44
C ILE A 66 -4.84 -14.88 -12.53
N LYS A 67 -4.95 -15.55 -13.68
CA LYS A 67 -5.81 -16.72 -13.85
C LYS A 67 -5.40 -17.85 -12.89
N ALA A 68 -4.11 -18.16 -12.82
CA ALA A 68 -3.60 -19.21 -11.93
C ALA A 68 -3.84 -18.87 -10.44
N LEU A 69 -3.60 -17.61 -10.03
CA LEU A 69 -3.82 -17.18 -8.65
C LEU A 69 -5.30 -17.12 -8.28
N TRP A 70 -6.12 -16.43 -9.07
CA TRP A 70 -7.52 -16.15 -8.74
C TRP A 70 -8.50 -17.27 -9.06
N ILE A 71 -8.16 -18.18 -9.99
CA ILE A 71 -9.03 -19.29 -10.37
C ILE A 71 -8.52 -20.61 -9.78
N GLU A 72 -7.25 -20.97 -10.04
CA GLU A 72 -6.72 -22.27 -9.60
C GLU A 72 -6.39 -22.28 -8.11
N LYS A 73 -5.95 -21.13 -7.57
CA LYS A 73 -5.55 -20.95 -6.16
C LYS A 73 -6.44 -19.97 -5.41
N ALA A 74 -7.72 -19.87 -5.80
CA ALA A 74 -8.68 -18.93 -5.21
C ALA A 74 -8.75 -19.01 -3.68
N HIS A 75 -8.62 -20.22 -3.11
CA HIS A 75 -8.60 -20.44 -1.67
C HIS A 75 -7.41 -19.77 -0.98
N ILE A 76 -6.21 -19.79 -1.58
CA ILE A 76 -5.02 -19.11 -1.04
C ILE A 76 -5.26 -17.59 -1.06
N VAL A 77 -5.82 -17.07 -2.15
CA VAL A 77 -6.15 -15.63 -2.27
C VAL A 77 -7.20 -15.22 -1.24
N ALA A 78 -8.22 -16.05 -1.00
CA ALA A 78 -9.24 -15.79 0.01
C ALA A 78 -8.65 -15.75 1.42
N VAL A 79 -7.78 -16.71 1.76
CA VAL A 79 -7.08 -16.73 3.05
C VAL A 79 -6.19 -15.50 3.20
N ASP A 80 -5.39 -15.16 2.19
CA ASP A 80 -4.54 -13.97 2.18
C ASP A 80 -5.36 -12.69 2.38
N PHE A 81 -6.49 -12.56 1.68
CA PHE A 81 -7.40 -11.42 1.82
C PHE A 81 -7.97 -11.30 3.25
N ILE A 82 -8.37 -12.42 3.86
CA ILE A 82 -8.86 -12.45 5.24
C ILE A 82 -7.75 -12.05 6.22
N LEU A 83 -6.55 -12.61 6.08
CA LEU A 83 -5.40 -12.28 6.91
C LEU A 83 -4.97 -10.83 6.74
N GLY A 84 -5.01 -10.29 5.51
CA GLY A 84 -4.80 -8.88 5.22
C GLY A 84 -5.83 -8.00 5.92
N GLY A 85 -7.11 -8.39 5.89
CA GLY A 85 -8.19 -7.73 6.62
C GLY A 85 -7.92 -7.67 8.13
N PHE A 86 -7.52 -8.80 8.74
CA PHE A 86 -7.11 -8.83 10.15
C PHE A 86 -5.91 -7.92 10.42
N THR A 87 -4.92 -7.92 9.53
CA THR A 87 -3.73 -7.07 9.66
C THR A 87 -4.12 -5.59 9.70
N VAL A 88 -4.99 -5.15 8.78
CA VAL A 88 -5.50 -3.77 8.74
C VAL A 88 -6.30 -3.45 10.01
N PHE A 89 -7.16 -4.38 10.45
CA PHE A 89 -7.95 -4.21 11.66
C PHE A 89 -7.08 -4.05 12.92
N PHE A 90 -6.08 -4.93 13.12
CA PHE A 90 -5.19 -4.84 14.28
C PHE A 90 -4.30 -3.59 14.26
N HIS A 91 -3.81 -3.17 13.09
CA HIS A 91 -3.08 -1.91 12.98
C HIS A 91 -3.95 -0.71 13.34
N SER A 92 -5.20 -0.70 12.87
CA SER A 92 -6.18 0.32 13.26
C SER A 92 -6.50 0.28 14.75
N LEU A 93 -6.60 -0.91 15.35
CA LEU A 93 -6.83 -1.05 16.78
C LEU A 93 -5.65 -0.50 17.58
N GLY A 94 -4.42 -0.75 17.12
CA GLY A 94 -3.22 -0.12 17.68
C GLY A 94 -3.27 1.40 17.62
N LEU A 95 -3.74 1.97 16.52
CA LEU A 95 -3.93 3.43 16.39
C LEU A 95 -5.01 3.93 17.33
N TYR A 96 -6.12 3.20 17.47
CA TYR A 96 -7.20 3.52 18.40
C TYR A 96 -6.70 3.61 19.84
N ILE A 97 -5.95 2.59 20.30
CA ILE A 97 -5.36 2.54 21.64
C ILE A 97 -4.34 3.68 21.84
N ALA A 98 -3.49 3.96 20.85
CA ALA A 98 -2.54 5.06 20.92
C ALA A 98 -3.24 6.43 21.06
N LEU A 99 -4.37 6.60 20.38
CA LEU A 99 -5.11 7.85 20.37
C LEU A 99 -5.91 8.06 21.66
N THR A 100 -6.59 7.03 22.17
CA THR A 100 -7.36 7.10 23.42
C THR A 100 -6.48 7.14 24.68
N SER A 101 -5.23 6.68 24.61
CA SER A 101 -4.28 6.80 25.71
C SER A 101 -3.67 8.21 25.87
N ILE A 102 -3.61 8.98 24.79
CA ILE A 102 -3.01 10.32 24.78
C ILE A 102 -4.07 11.43 24.86
N THR A 103 -5.27 11.19 24.32
CA THR A 103 -6.34 12.18 24.23
C THR A 103 -7.56 11.75 25.03
N SER A 104 -8.20 12.69 25.72
CA SER A 104 -9.46 12.45 26.46
C SER A 104 -10.71 12.41 25.55
N GLY A 105 -10.52 12.30 24.23
CA GLY A 105 -11.62 12.31 23.27
C GLY A 105 -12.35 10.97 23.25
N ASN A 106 -13.67 11.02 23.09
CA ASN A 106 -14.49 9.83 22.90
C ASN A 106 -14.57 9.50 21.41
N TYR A 107 -13.62 8.71 20.92
CA TYR A 107 -13.60 8.22 19.55
C TYR A 107 -14.18 6.81 19.51
N SER A 108 -14.98 6.52 18.50
CA SER A 108 -15.41 5.14 18.23
C SER A 108 -14.31 4.37 17.48
N ILE A 109 -14.25 3.06 17.69
CA ILE A 109 -13.31 2.17 16.97
C ILE A 109 -13.54 2.27 15.46
N LEU A 110 -14.79 2.41 15.03
CA LEU A 110 -15.17 2.50 13.62
C LEU A 110 -14.66 3.80 12.98
N GLU A 111 -14.72 4.94 13.69
CA GLU A 111 -14.15 6.20 13.19
C GLU A 111 -12.64 6.10 12.99
N ILE A 112 -11.92 5.50 13.93
CA ILE A 112 -10.47 5.31 13.80
C ILE A 112 -10.14 4.29 12.70
N PHE A 113 -10.96 3.26 12.51
CA PHE A 113 -10.82 2.32 11.40
C PHE A 113 -10.96 2.98 10.04
N ILE A 114 -11.97 3.83 9.86
CA ILE A 114 -12.14 4.61 8.63
C ILE A 114 -10.95 5.56 8.44
N LEU A 115 -10.52 6.26 9.50
CA LEU A 115 -9.36 7.15 9.47
C LEU A 115 -8.10 6.40 9.03
N PHE A 116 -7.87 5.21 9.59
CA PHE A 116 -6.72 4.36 9.27
C PHE A 116 -6.74 3.94 7.79
N ILE A 117 -7.90 3.54 7.27
CA ILE A 117 -8.06 3.22 5.84
C ILE A 117 -7.68 4.41 4.97
N ILE A 118 -8.19 5.61 5.27
CA ILE A 118 -7.89 6.84 4.52
C ILE A 118 -6.40 7.16 4.54
N MET A 119 -5.79 7.07 5.72
CA MET A 119 -4.36 7.29 5.92
C MET A 119 -3.52 6.35 5.03
N ASN A 120 -3.88 5.06 4.95
CA ASN A 120 -3.18 4.10 4.10
C ASN A 120 -3.41 4.34 2.60
N PHE A 121 -4.62 4.73 2.20
CA PHE A 121 -4.89 5.09 0.80
C PHE A 121 -3.97 6.20 0.31
N VAL A 122 -3.73 7.25 1.10
CA VAL A 122 -2.83 8.35 0.73
C VAL A 122 -1.40 7.85 0.51
N ILE A 123 -0.92 6.92 1.34
CA ILE A 123 0.46 6.42 1.28
C ILE A 123 0.69 5.49 0.10
N TYR A 124 -0.27 4.64 -0.26
CA TYR A 124 -0.10 3.70 -1.36
C TYR A 124 0.16 4.39 -2.72
N TYR A 125 -0.20 5.66 -2.87
CA TYR A 125 0.06 6.44 -4.07
C TYR A 125 1.39 7.19 -4.06
N ILE A 126 2.16 7.14 -2.98
CA ILE A 126 3.41 7.87 -2.84
C ILE A 126 4.59 6.88 -2.89
N PRO A 127 5.47 6.99 -3.90
CA PRO A 127 6.61 6.09 -4.03
C PRO A 127 7.70 6.52 -3.03
N THR A 128 7.57 6.15 -1.75
CA THR A 128 8.63 6.35 -0.75
C THR A 128 9.52 5.10 -0.64
N PRO A 129 10.72 5.08 -1.25
CA PRO A 129 11.73 4.06 -0.95
C PRO A 129 12.25 4.25 0.48
N GLY A 130 12.37 3.17 1.26
CA GLY A 130 12.93 3.22 2.62
C GLY A 130 11.99 3.69 3.75
N SER A 131 10.72 3.98 3.45
CA SER A 131 9.52 3.93 4.31
C SER A 131 9.62 4.25 5.82
N THR A 132 10.15 5.41 6.21
CA THR A 132 9.85 5.95 7.56
C THR A 132 9.47 7.44 7.56
N GLY A 133 10.34 8.35 7.09
CA GLY A 133 10.10 9.79 7.25
C GLY A 133 8.94 10.37 6.43
N GLY A 134 8.78 9.94 5.18
CA GLY A 134 7.68 10.41 4.32
C GLY A 134 6.32 9.95 4.84
N VAL A 135 6.25 8.70 5.30
CA VAL A 135 5.03 8.08 5.85
C VAL A 135 4.58 8.77 7.14
N GLU A 136 5.50 9.06 8.06
CA GLU A 136 5.20 9.79 9.30
C GLU A 136 4.68 11.20 9.03
N THR A 137 5.28 11.90 8.07
CA THR A 137 4.85 13.24 7.68
C THR A 137 3.43 13.22 7.12
N LEU A 138 3.12 12.26 6.24
CA LEU A 138 1.80 12.13 5.62
C LEU A 138 0.72 11.73 6.64
N TYR A 139 1.03 10.77 7.52
CA TYR A 139 0.18 10.44 8.65
C TYR A 139 -0.04 11.66 9.56
N GLY A 140 1.01 12.46 9.78
CA GLY A 140 0.95 13.71 10.53
C GLY A 140 -0.04 14.71 9.94
N ILE A 141 0.00 14.93 8.62
CA ILE A 141 -0.91 15.85 7.93
C ILE A 141 -2.37 15.40 8.09
N VAL A 142 -2.64 14.10 7.91
CA VAL A 142 -4.00 13.57 8.05
C VAL A 142 -4.47 13.66 9.50
N LEU A 143 -3.66 13.22 10.47
CA LEU A 143 -4.01 13.24 11.90
C LEU A 143 -4.14 14.66 12.48
N ALA A 144 -3.33 15.62 12.03
CA ALA A 144 -3.44 17.02 12.43
C ALA A 144 -4.79 17.65 12.06
N SER A 145 -5.50 17.07 11.08
CA SER A 145 -6.87 17.48 10.74
C SER A 145 -7.93 16.87 11.66
N PHE A 146 -7.59 15.88 12.48
CA PHE A 146 -8.51 15.12 13.34
C PHE A 146 -8.24 15.29 14.85
N MET A 147 -7.03 15.72 15.25
CA MET A 147 -6.66 15.92 16.64
C MET A 147 -5.80 17.18 16.84
N PRO A 148 -5.67 17.69 18.08
CA PRO A 148 -4.78 18.81 18.36
C PRO A 148 -3.34 18.51 17.96
N GLY A 149 -2.71 19.42 17.21
CA GLY A 149 -1.37 19.23 16.65
C GLY A 149 -0.28 18.78 17.65
N ARG A 150 -0.38 19.22 18.91
CA ARG A 150 0.54 18.85 19.99
C ARG A 150 0.62 17.35 20.29
N PHE A 151 -0.40 16.57 19.92
CA PHE A 151 -0.46 15.12 20.19
C PHE A 151 -0.16 14.26 18.96
N VAL A 152 -0.09 14.87 17.76
CA VAL A 152 0.02 14.14 16.49
C VAL A 152 1.30 13.32 16.42
N SER A 153 2.46 13.96 16.64
CA SER A 153 3.75 13.28 16.57
C SER A 153 3.86 12.17 17.62
N THR A 154 3.41 12.41 18.85
CA THR A 154 3.44 11.42 19.94
C THR A 154 2.57 10.22 19.60
N THR A 155 1.37 10.45 19.05
CA THR A 155 0.45 9.37 18.65
C THR A 155 1.06 8.51 17.55
N ILE A 156 1.65 9.13 16.53
CA ILE A 156 2.29 8.41 15.42
C ILE A 156 3.46 7.58 15.93
N LEU A 157 4.32 8.16 16.77
CA LEU A 157 5.48 7.45 17.32
C LEU A 157 5.06 6.26 18.18
N LEU A 158 4.07 6.44 19.06
CA LEU A 158 3.57 5.36 19.92
C LEU A 158 2.97 4.23 19.08
N TRP A 159 2.13 4.58 18.11
CA TRP A 159 1.50 3.61 17.22
C TRP A 159 2.53 2.86 16.36
N ARG A 160 3.49 3.56 15.73
CA ARG A 160 4.55 2.94 14.93
C ARG A 160 5.51 2.13 15.78
N PHE A 161 5.77 2.54 17.02
CA PHE A 161 6.55 1.73 17.95
C PHE A 161 5.89 0.37 18.18
N ALA A 162 4.61 0.37 18.52
CA ALA A 162 3.86 -0.84 18.79
C ALA A 162 3.69 -1.74 17.55
N THR A 163 3.41 -1.16 16.39
CA THR A 163 2.99 -1.91 15.20
C THR A 163 4.08 -2.16 14.18
N TYR A 164 5.16 -1.38 14.19
CA TYR A 164 6.22 -1.46 13.17
C TYR A 164 7.59 -1.72 13.78
N TYR A 165 8.06 -0.87 14.70
CA TYR A 165 9.42 -0.99 15.24
C TYR A 165 9.61 -2.25 16.10
N LEU A 166 8.59 -2.64 16.89
CA LEU A 166 8.64 -3.91 17.65
C LEU A 166 8.66 -5.14 16.74
N GLN A 167 7.90 -5.13 15.65
CA GLN A 167 7.89 -6.24 14.70
C GLN A 167 9.27 -6.43 14.06
N ILE A 168 9.91 -5.34 13.61
CA ILE A 168 11.27 -5.38 13.06
C ILE A 168 12.27 -5.90 14.09
N ALA A 169 12.18 -5.44 15.34
CA ALA A 169 13.06 -5.91 16.40
C ALA A 169 12.89 -7.42 16.64
N PHE A 170 11.64 -7.90 16.68
CA PHE A 170 11.32 -9.31 16.87
C PHE A 170 11.83 -10.18 15.71
N GLU A 171 11.60 -9.76 14.47
CA GLU A 171 12.10 -10.43 13.27
C GLU A 171 13.64 -10.47 13.25
N GLY A 172 14.29 -9.37 13.62
CA GLY A 172 15.74 -9.28 13.74
C GLY A 172 16.31 -10.24 14.79
N VAL A 173 15.65 -10.37 15.93
CA VAL A 173 16.02 -11.29 17.01
C VAL A 173 15.87 -12.75 16.58
N ILE A 174 14.78 -13.12 15.90
CA ILE A 174 14.58 -14.47 15.34
C ILE A 174 15.67 -14.80 14.31
N LEU A 175 15.96 -13.85 13.41
CA LEU A 175 16.98 -14.03 12.38
C LEU A 175 18.38 -14.22 12.99
N PHE A 176 18.71 -13.47 14.05
CA PHE A 176 19.96 -13.63 14.77
C PHE A 176 20.06 -15.02 15.41
N MET A 177 19.01 -15.47 16.12
CA MET A 177 18.96 -16.79 16.74
C MET A 177 19.07 -17.95 15.73
N THR A 178 18.46 -17.79 14.56
CA THR A 178 18.50 -18.81 13.49
C THR A 178 19.89 -18.91 12.87
N ARG A 179 20.55 -17.77 12.64
CA ARG A 179 21.94 -17.72 12.14
C ARG A 179 22.95 -18.31 13.12
N THR A 180 22.78 -18.12 14.43
CA THR A 180 23.66 -18.76 15.43
C THR A 180 23.48 -20.28 15.48
N LYS A 181 22.27 -20.77 15.19
CA LYS A 181 21.98 -22.21 15.13
C LYS A 181 22.63 -22.89 13.94
N GLU A 182 22.64 -22.25 12.77
CA GLU A 182 23.34 -22.77 11.57
C GLU A 182 24.86 -22.89 11.77
N LYS A 183 25.47 -21.95 12.50
CA LYS A 183 26.91 -22.02 12.83
C LYS A 183 27.27 -23.08 13.87
N GLY A 184 26.30 -23.57 14.64
CA GLY A 184 26.50 -24.61 15.66
C GLY A 184 26.29 -26.04 15.16
N VAL A 185 25.90 -26.23 13.90
CA VAL A 185 25.67 -27.56 13.28
C VAL A 185 26.82 -27.94 12.32
N SER A 186 27.81 -27.05 12.12
CA SER A 186 28.97 -27.29 11.25
C SER A 186 30.28 -27.59 12.00
N THR A 187 30.21 -28.21 13.18
CA THR A 187 31.38 -28.78 13.88
C THR A 187 31.09 -30.22 14.29
#